data_AF-A0A2V6Z7R9-F1
#
_entry.id   AF-A0A2V6Z7R9-F1
#
_cell.length_a   1.000
_cell.length_b   1.000
_cell.length_c   1.000
_cell.angle_alpha   90.00
_cell.angle_beta   90.00
_cell.angle_gamma   90.00
#
_symmetry.space_group_name_H-M   'P 1'
#
loop_
_entity.id
_entity.type
_entity.pdbx_description
1 polymer ?
#
loop_
_entity_poly.entity_id
_entity_poly.type
_entity_poly.pdbx_seq_one_letter_code
_entity_poly.pdbx_strand_id
1 'polypeptide(L)'
;MLAKGELAAAIGAGQIDSPDVKPLIPNPREAEAAWYRKTGIYPVNHTVVVKDSLLQADATLAPRLFAAFKEAKAIFLKQLGSAAQLSGDAQVLAQRRSIVGDDPLPNGVARNRQALEAVIQFARDQKILPRTVRPEEMFARNTLDLE
;
A
#
# COMPACT_ATOMS: atom_id res chain seq x y z
N MET A 1 9.18 24.53 -14.60
CA MET A 1 8.74 23.54 -15.59
C MET A 1 7.23 23.58 -15.81
N LEU A 2 6.38 22.99 -14.93
CA LEU A 2 4.92 22.98 -15.14
C LEU A 2 4.30 24.38 -15.30
N ALA A 3 4.48 25.27 -14.32
CA ALA A 3 3.93 26.64 -14.39
C ALA A 3 4.53 27.49 -15.53
N LYS A 4 5.67 27.09 -16.08
CA LYS A 4 6.30 27.75 -17.24
C LYS A 4 5.86 27.14 -18.58
N GLY A 5 5.01 26.11 -18.56
CA GLY A 5 4.58 25.38 -19.76
C GLY A 5 5.64 24.46 -20.39
N GLU A 6 6.79 24.25 -19.72
CA GLU A 6 7.87 23.37 -20.22
C GLU A 6 7.50 21.88 -20.11
N LEU A 7 6.59 21.54 -19.19
CA LEU A 7 6.01 20.20 -19.05
C LEU A 7 4.49 20.29 -19.13
N ALA A 8 3.87 19.36 -19.85
CA ALA A 8 2.40 19.31 -19.96
C ALA A 8 1.73 18.76 -18.69
N ALA A 9 2.37 17.82 -17.99
CA ALA A 9 1.90 17.22 -16.74
C ALA A 9 3.05 16.57 -15.98
N ALA A 10 2.89 16.38 -14.67
CA ALA A 10 3.80 15.58 -13.85
C ALA A 10 3.04 14.87 -12.71
N ILE A 11 3.59 13.75 -12.25
CA ILE A 11 3.13 13.02 -11.06
C ILE A 11 4.17 13.25 -9.97
N GLY A 12 3.72 13.50 -8.73
CA GLY A 12 4.63 13.73 -7.60
C GLY A 12 5.26 15.12 -7.56
N ALA A 13 4.67 16.11 -8.23
CA ALA A 13 5.19 17.48 -8.29
C ALA A 13 5.01 18.29 -6.98
N GLY A 14 4.41 17.70 -5.94
CA GLY A 14 4.11 18.38 -4.68
C GLY A 14 3.02 19.44 -4.83
N GLN A 15 2.89 20.29 -3.81
CA GLN A 15 2.01 21.46 -3.86
C GLN A 15 2.66 22.54 -4.73
N ILE A 16 1.93 23.02 -5.74
CA ILE A 16 2.36 24.10 -6.62
C ILE A 16 1.41 25.27 -6.42
N ASP A 17 1.95 26.39 -5.94
CA ASP A 17 1.19 27.64 -5.76
C ASP A 17 1.18 28.44 -7.07
N SER A 18 0.31 28.04 -8.00
CA SER A 18 0.10 28.72 -9.28
C SER A 18 -1.31 28.45 -9.79
N PRO A 19 -2.07 29.48 -10.20
CA PRO A 19 -3.42 29.29 -10.74
C PRO A 19 -3.43 28.57 -12.10
N ASP A 20 -2.29 28.55 -12.79
CA ASP A 20 -2.12 27.91 -14.11
C ASP A 20 -1.87 26.40 -14.00
N VAL A 21 -1.62 25.90 -12.79
CA VAL A 21 -1.40 24.48 -12.52
C VAL A 21 -2.63 23.91 -11.85
N LYS A 22 -3.26 22.92 -12.50
CA LYS A 22 -4.47 22.25 -12.03
C LYS A 22 -4.30 20.73 -12.01
N PRO A 23 -5.05 20.02 -11.15
CA PRO A 23 -5.09 18.55 -11.19
C PRO A 23 -5.51 18.03 -12.58
N LEU A 24 -4.79 17.04 -13.10
CA LEU A 24 -5.14 16.38 -14.37
C LEU A 24 -6.44 15.56 -14.23
N ILE A 25 -6.64 14.94 -13.07
CA ILE A 25 -7.88 14.25 -12.69
C ILE A 25 -8.71 15.23 -11.86
N PRO A 26 -9.89 15.67 -12.32
CA PRO A 26 -10.67 16.70 -11.63
C PRO A 26 -11.09 16.32 -10.20
N ASN A 27 -11.56 15.08 -10.00
CA ASN A 27 -11.99 14.55 -8.71
C ASN A 27 -11.11 13.34 -8.30
N PRO A 28 -9.86 13.54 -7.87
CA PRO A 28 -8.91 12.45 -7.67
C PRO A 28 -9.37 11.46 -6.59
N ARG A 29 -10.02 11.94 -5.52
CA ARG A 29 -10.57 11.08 -4.45
C ARG A 29 -11.69 10.16 -4.94
N GLU A 30 -12.58 10.68 -5.78
CA GLU A 30 -13.68 9.91 -6.35
C GLU A 30 -13.14 8.89 -7.38
N ALA A 31 -12.18 9.31 -8.20
CA ALA A 31 -11.51 8.43 -9.17
C ALA A 31 -10.74 7.28 -8.48
N GLU A 32 -10.01 7.56 -7.39
CA GLU A 32 -9.35 6.55 -6.56
C GLU A 32 -10.36 5.55 -6.00
N ALA A 33 -11.45 6.03 -5.40
CA ALA A 33 -12.49 5.18 -4.82
C ALA A 33 -13.18 4.32 -5.89
N ALA A 34 -13.49 4.90 -7.06
CA ALA A 34 -14.08 4.18 -8.18
C ALA A 34 -13.13 3.11 -8.73
N TRP A 35 -11.84 3.41 -8.81
CA TRP A 35 -10.83 2.44 -9.24
C TRP A 35 -10.73 1.28 -8.26
N TYR A 36 -10.62 1.54 -6.95
CA TYR A 36 -10.62 0.50 -5.93
C TYR A 36 -11.88 -0.36 -5.97
N ARG A 37 -13.08 0.25 -6.07
CA ARG A 37 -14.33 -0.51 -6.18
C ARG A 37 -14.39 -1.39 -7.42
N LYS A 38 -13.81 -0.93 -8.53
CA LYS A 38 -13.77 -1.66 -9.80
C LYS A 38 -12.76 -2.80 -9.78
N THR A 39 -11.58 -2.58 -9.21
CA THR A 39 -10.44 -3.49 -9.36
C THR A 39 -10.12 -4.28 -8.11
N GLY A 40 -10.54 -3.85 -6.92
CA GLY A 40 -10.12 -4.39 -5.63
C GLY A 40 -8.63 -4.19 -5.30
N ILE A 41 -7.86 -3.55 -6.18
CA ILE A 41 -6.42 -3.36 -5.99
C ILE A 41 -6.21 -2.23 -4.97
N TYR A 42 -5.55 -2.52 -3.86
CA TYR A 42 -5.09 -1.52 -2.90
C TYR A 42 -3.55 -1.40 -2.99
N PRO A 43 -2.98 -0.25 -3.40
CA PRO A 43 -1.55 -0.16 -3.67
C PRO A 43 -0.66 -0.49 -2.46
N VAL A 44 0.34 -1.35 -2.66
CA VAL A 44 1.36 -1.69 -1.65
C VAL A 44 2.47 -0.64 -1.69
N ASN A 45 2.63 0.13 -0.61
CA ASN A 45 3.70 1.13 -0.49
C ASN A 45 4.94 0.59 0.25
N HIS A 46 4.73 -0.28 1.26
CA HIS A 46 5.79 -0.77 2.13
C HIS A 46 5.76 -2.29 2.27
N THR A 47 6.93 -2.89 2.41
CA THR A 47 7.12 -4.33 2.64
C THR A 47 8.27 -4.53 3.61
N VAL A 48 8.08 -5.38 4.62
CA VAL A 48 9.15 -5.76 5.55
C VAL A 48 9.94 -6.90 4.93
N VAL A 49 11.26 -6.73 4.86
CA VAL A 49 12.18 -7.75 4.33
C VAL A 49 13.17 -8.18 5.40
N VAL A 50 13.49 -9.47 5.42
CA VAL A 50 14.44 -10.07 6.35
C VAL A 50 15.50 -10.79 5.54
N LYS A 51 16.78 -10.68 5.93
CA LYS A 51 17.85 -11.44 5.28
C LYS A 51 17.61 -12.93 5.43
N ASP A 52 17.78 -13.68 4.35
CA ASP A 52 17.59 -15.14 4.33
C ASP A 52 18.41 -15.86 5.40
N SER A 53 19.65 -15.41 5.65
CA SER A 53 20.51 -15.99 6.68
C SER A 53 19.90 -15.92 8.09
N LEU A 54 19.12 -14.87 8.38
CA LEU A 54 18.44 -14.73 9.67
C LEU A 54 17.20 -15.62 9.76
N LEU A 55 16.47 -15.76 8.65
CA LEU A 55 15.32 -16.68 8.56
C LEU A 55 15.75 -18.15 8.69
N GLN A 56 16.92 -18.48 8.15
CA GLN A 56 17.51 -19.82 8.27
C GLN A 56 18.02 -20.09 9.69
N ALA A 57 18.60 -19.08 10.35
CA ALA A 57 19.10 -19.21 11.72
C ALA A 57 17.97 -19.28 12.76
N ASP A 58 16.83 -18.64 12.50
CA ASP A 58 15.65 -18.67 13.37
C ASP A 58 14.36 -18.71 12.56
N ALA A 59 13.82 -19.92 12.40
CA ALA A 59 12.57 -20.14 11.68
C ALA A 59 11.36 -19.44 12.33
N THR A 60 11.43 -19.04 13.60
CA THR A 60 10.32 -18.32 14.27
C THR A 60 10.32 -16.82 14.00
N LEU A 61 11.42 -16.27 13.45
CA LEU A 61 11.61 -14.83 13.30
C LEU A 61 10.52 -14.17 12.46
N ALA A 62 10.18 -14.73 11.30
CA ALA A 62 9.17 -14.12 10.42
C ALA A 62 7.75 -14.15 11.04
N PRO A 63 7.25 -15.27 11.59
CA PRO A 63 5.98 -15.27 12.34
C PRO A 63 5.97 -14.30 13.53
N ARG A 64 7.08 -14.19 14.29
CA ARG A 64 7.18 -13.25 15.41
C ARG A 64 7.11 -11.79 14.95
N LEU A 65 7.80 -11.44 13.85
CA LEU A 65 7.70 -10.11 13.24
C LEU A 65 6.28 -9.83 12.75
N PHE A 66 5.65 -10.78 12.06
CA PHE A 66 4.26 -10.63 11.61
C PHE A 66 3.32 -10.37 12.79
N ALA A 67 3.42 -11.15 13.86
CA ALA A 67 2.62 -10.98 15.07
C ALA A 67 2.82 -9.60 15.69
N ALA A 68 4.06 -9.12 15.82
CA ALA A 68 4.36 -7.81 16.36
C ALA A 68 3.71 -6.67 15.54
N PHE A 69 3.79 -6.72 14.20
CA PHE A 69 3.13 -5.72 13.34
C PHE A 69 1.59 -5.83 13.36
N LYS A 70 1.05 -7.05 13.49
CA LYS A 70 -0.39 -7.26 13.67
C LYS A 70 -0.88 -6.63 14.98
N GLU A 71 -0.16 -6.84 16.07
CA GLU A 71 -0.47 -6.25 17.38
C GLU A 71 -0.37 -4.71 17.35
N ALA A 72 0.71 -4.18 16.79
CA ALA A 72 0.89 -2.73 16.63
C ALA A 72 -0.25 -2.10 15.80
N LYS A 73 -0.64 -2.75 14.69
CA LYS A 73 -1.79 -2.31 13.89
C LYS A 73 -3.08 -2.35 14.69
N ALA A 74 -3.34 -3.41 15.46
CA ALA A 74 -4.56 -3.52 16.26
C ALA A 74 -4.70 -2.38 17.28
N ILE A 75 -3.59 -1.94 17.88
CA ILE A 75 -3.56 -0.77 18.76
C ILE A 75 -3.93 0.50 17.97
N PHE A 76 -3.32 0.69 16.80
CA PHE A 76 -3.59 1.85 15.94
C PHE A 76 -5.04 1.90 15.44
N LEU A 77 -5.62 0.77 15.02
CA LEU A 77 -7.02 0.71 14.57
C LEU A 77 -8.01 1.07 15.69
N LYS A 78 -7.71 0.70 16.94
CA LYS A 78 -8.50 1.15 18.10
C LYS A 78 -8.43 2.66 18.30
N GLN A 79 -7.26 3.25 18.11
CA GLN A 79 -7.09 4.71 18.18
C GLN A 79 -7.85 5.43 17.05
N LEU A 80 -7.83 4.89 15.83
CA LEU A 80 -8.61 5.43 14.70
C LEU A 80 -10.12 5.47 14.96
N GLY A 81 -10.64 4.54 15.76
CA GLY A 81 -12.05 4.50 16.15
C GLY A 81 -12.39 5.33 17.40
N SER A 82 -11.40 5.96 18.04
CA SER A 82 -11.60 6.73 19.27
C SER A 82 -11.94 8.19 18.97
N ALA A 83 -12.51 8.90 19.97
CA ALA A 83 -12.76 10.34 19.89
C ALA A 83 -11.48 11.21 20.03
N ALA A 84 -10.29 10.59 20.01
CA ALA A 84 -9.02 11.30 20.15
C ALA A 84 -8.70 12.12 18.89
N GLN A 85 -7.92 13.19 19.06
CA GLN A 85 -7.42 13.98 17.94
C GLN A 85 -6.40 13.15 17.15
N LEU A 86 -6.75 12.80 15.91
CA LEU A 86 -5.89 12.05 15.01
C LEU A 86 -4.87 12.96 14.34
N SER A 87 -3.65 12.46 14.13
CA SER A 87 -2.67 13.10 13.25
C SER A 87 -3.20 13.20 11.82
N GLY A 88 -2.62 14.08 10.99
CA GLY A 88 -3.05 14.25 9.59
C GLY A 88 -3.10 12.93 8.81
N ASP A 89 -2.05 12.11 8.93
CA ASP A 89 -1.99 10.80 8.26
C ASP A 89 -3.06 9.82 8.79
N ALA A 90 -3.29 9.83 10.10
CA ALA A 90 -4.31 8.99 10.71
C ALA A 90 -5.73 9.40 10.28
N GLN A 91 -6.00 10.69 10.09
CA GLN A 91 -7.27 11.17 9.53
C GLN A 91 -7.49 10.69 8.09
N VAL A 92 -6.44 10.71 7.26
CA VAL A 92 -6.51 10.19 5.88
C VAL A 92 -6.84 8.70 5.87
N LEU A 93 -6.19 7.92 6.75
CA LEU A 93 -6.48 6.48 6.89
C LEU A 93 -7.90 6.21 7.42
N ALA A 94 -8.39 7.00 8.37
CA ALA A 94 -9.77 6.90 8.85
C ALA A 94 -10.78 7.16 7.73
N GLN A 95 -10.56 8.19 6.90
CA GLN A 95 -11.42 8.49 5.75
C GLN A 95 -11.47 7.34 4.73
N ARG A 96 -10.34 6.67 4.49
CA ARG A 96 -10.25 5.52 3.57
C ARG A 96 -11.11 4.33 3.98
N ARG A 97 -11.44 4.16 5.27
CA ARG A 97 -12.29 3.05 5.74
C ARG A 97 -13.66 3.01 5.08
N SER A 98 -14.19 4.17 4.69
CA SER A 98 -15.44 4.27 3.92
C SER A 98 -15.36 3.66 2.51
N ILE A 99 -14.15 3.44 2.00
CA ILE A 99 -13.87 2.91 0.66
C ILE A 99 -13.39 1.46 0.74
N VAL A 100 -12.42 1.19 1.62
CA VAL A 100 -11.70 -0.09 1.67
C VAL A 100 -12.18 -1.03 2.80
N GLY A 101 -13.15 -0.59 3.60
CA GLY A 101 -13.67 -1.34 4.74
C GLY A 101 -12.90 -1.09 6.04
N ASP A 102 -13.06 -1.99 7.01
CA ASP A 102 -12.63 -1.73 8.39
C ASP A 102 -11.12 -1.65 8.60
N ASP A 103 -10.34 -2.36 7.78
CA ASP A 103 -8.89 -2.41 7.89
C ASP A 103 -8.23 -1.69 6.70
N PRO A 104 -7.86 -0.40 6.84
CA PRO A 104 -7.20 0.37 5.78
C PRO A 104 -5.70 0.05 5.63
N LEU A 105 -5.18 -0.89 6.44
CA LEU A 105 -3.78 -1.30 6.49
C LEU A 105 -3.66 -2.84 6.54
N PRO A 106 -4.18 -3.57 5.54
CA PRO A 106 -4.19 -5.03 5.58
C PRO A 106 -2.77 -5.61 5.62
N ASN A 107 -2.54 -6.54 6.54
CA ASN A 107 -1.33 -7.36 6.58
C ASN A 107 -1.63 -8.73 5.97
N GLY A 108 -0.58 -9.46 5.59
CA GLY A 108 -0.70 -10.83 5.08
C GLY A 108 -0.83 -10.92 3.57
N VAL A 109 -0.39 -12.06 3.04
CA VAL A 109 -0.36 -12.31 1.58
C VAL A 109 -1.78 -12.43 1.03
N ALA A 110 -2.66 -13.16 1.72
CA ALA A 110 -4.04 -13.38 1.26
C ALA A 110 -4.79 -12.05 1.05
N ARG A 111 -4.76 -11.15 2.04
CA ARG A 111 -5.45 -9.84 1.97
C ARG A 111 -4.88 -8.90 0.92
N ASN A 112 -3.59 -9.07 0.58
CA ASN A 112 -2.90 -8.22 -0.39
C ASN A 112 -2.72 -8.90 -1.77
N ARG A 113 -3.25 -10.10 -1.97
CA ARG A 113 -2.99 -10.93 -3.16
C ARG A 113 -3.24 -10.19 -4.47
N GLN A 114 -4.38 -9.53 -4.57
CA GLN A 114 -4.76 -8.82 -5.79
C GLN A 114 -3.79 -7.67 -6.13
N ALA A 115 -3.29 -6.96 -5.11
CA ALA A 115 -2.30 -5.93 -5.29
C ALA A 115 -0.91 -6.48 -5.63
N LEU A 116 -0.52 -7.58 -4.99
CA LEU A 116 0.73 -8.29 -5.28
C LEU A 116 0.75 -8.82 -6.72
N GLU A 117 -0.33 -9.45 -7.16
CA GLU A 117 -0.46 -9.94 -8.54
C GLU A 117 -0.45 -8.79 -9.56
N ALA A 118 -1.15 -7.69 -9.26
CA ALA A 118 -1.15 -6.50 -10.13
C ALA A 118 0.24 -5.87 -10.26
N VAL A 119 0.98 -5.68 -9.15
CA VAL A 119 2.32 -5.07 -9.22
C VAL A 119 3.33 -5.98 -9.93
N ILE A 120 3.24 -7.30 -9.73
CA ILE A 120 4.04 -8.28 -10.47
C ILE A 120 3.74 -8.18 -11.96
N GLN A 121 2.46 -8.17 -12.34
CA GLN A 121 2.05 -8.07 -13.74
C GLN A 121 2.54 -6.77 -14.38
N PHE A 122 2.35 -5.62 -13.72
CA PHE A 122 2.86 -4.35 -14.24
C PHE A 122 4.38 -4.34 -14.37
N ALA A 123 5.11 -4.88 -13.40
CA ALA A 123 6.56 -4.98 -13.46
C ALA A 123 7.04 -5.92 -14.59
N ARG A 124 6.25 -6.93 -14.95
CA ARG A 124 6.51 -7.80 -16.11
C ARG A 124 6.24 -7.11 -17.43
N ASP A 125 5.12 -6.41 -17.54
CA ASP A 125 4.76 -5.69 -18.77
C ASP A 125 5.77 -4.59 -19.08
N GLN A 126 6.26 -3.91 -18.05
CA GLN A 126 7.30 -2.87 -18.13
C GLN A 126 8.72 -3.43 -18.23
N LYS A 127 8.90 -4.76 -18.31
CA LYS A 127 10.22 -5.42 -18.42
C LYS A 127 11.19 -5.14 -17.26
N ILE A 128 10.66 -4.78 -16.08
CA ILE A 128 11.45 -4.63 -14.85
C ILE A 128 11.85 -6.01 -14.33
N LEU A 129 10.90 -6.95 -14.30
CA LEU A 129 11.17 -8.33 -13.89
C LEU A 129 11.64 -9.15 -15.10
N PRO A 130 12.69 -9.99 -14.97
CA PRO A 130 13.19 -10.83 -16.07
C PRO A 130 12.27 -12.03 -16.34
N ARG A 131 11.57 -12.52 -15.32
CA ARG A 131 10.55 -13.59 -15.40
C ARG A 131 9.38 -13.27 -14.49
N THR A 132 8.23 -13.89 -14.73
CA THR A 132 7.10 -13.83 -13.81
C THR A 132 7.46 -14.57 -12.51
N VAL A 133 7.10 -13.98 -11.37
CA VAL A 133 7.24 -14.55 -10.03
C VAL A 133 5.85 -14.65 -9.42
N ARG A 134 5.62 -15.61 -8.53
CA ARG A 134 4.39 -15.69 -7.74
C ARG A 134 4.58 -15.05 -6.36
N PRO A 135 3.53 -14.52 -5.72
CA PRO A 135 3.63 -14.01 -4.35
C PRO A 135 4.32 -14.99 -3.39
N GLU A 136 4.02 -16.28 -3.47
CA GLU A 136 4.56 -17.30 -2.58
C GLU A 136 6.07 -17.55 -2.75
N GLU A 137 6.66 -17.11 -3.87
CA GLU A 137 8.11 -17.15 -4.08
C GLU A 137 8.83 -16.01 -3.35
N MET A 138 8.12 -14.92 -3.01
CA MET A 138 8.72 -13.70 -2.45
C MET A 138 8.60 -13.60 -0.93
N PHE A 139 7.64 -14.30 -0.33
CA PHE A 139 7.39 -14.26 1.11
C PHE A 139 7.86 -15.54 1.81
N ALA A 140 8.23 -15.43 3.08
CA ALA A 140 8.59 -16.58 3.90
C ALA A 140 7.42 -17.58 3.97
N ARG A 141 7.70 -18.87 3.77
CA ARG A 141 6.65 -19.90 3.67
C ARG A 141 5.74 -19.95 4.89
N ASN A 142 6.32 -19.78 6.08
CA ASN A 142 5.59 -19.78 7.35
C ASN A 142 4.83 -18.48 7.65
N THR A 143 4.76 -17.55 6.69
CA THR A 143 3.93 -16.34 6.78
C THR A 143 2.79 -16.29 5.75
N LEU A 144 2.71 -17.26 4.84
CA LEU A 144 1.76 -17.22 3.71
C LEU A 144 0.29 -17.25 4.15
N ASP A 145 0.00 -18.01 5.21
CA ASP A 145 -1.36 -18.20 5.73
C ASP A 145 -1.66 -17.33 6.96
N LEU A 146 -0.78 -16.37 7.29
CA LEU A 146 -0.99 -15.45 8.41
C LEU A 146 -1.83 -14.24 7.99
N GLU A 147 -2.76 -13.85 8.86
CA GLU A 147 -3.64 -12.67 8.74
C GLU A 147 -3.57 -11.75 9.96
#